data_AF-A0A918YM14-F1
#
_entry.id   AF-A0A918YM14-F1
#
_cell.length_a   1.000
_cell.length_b   1.000
_cell.length_c   1.000
_cell.angle_alpha   90.00
_cell.angle_beta   90.00
_cell.angle_gamma   90.00
#
_symmetry.space_group_name_H-M   'P 1'
#
loop_
_entity.id
_entity.type
_entity.pdbx_description
1 polymer ?
#
loop_
_entity_poly.entity_id
_entity_poly.type
_entity_poly.pdbx_seq_one_letter_code
_entity_poly.pdbx_strand_id
1 'polypeptide(L)'
;MYDLVVLPRQLPACVTAAASLPYLTFVLDHLGKPPIASGALEPWATALRALAALPNTAGKLSGLVTEADLASWTVAGLRPYTDTALEAFGPDRLMFGSDWPVCTQTATYTQVLDMTRELTAVLDAPECSAVYEDTARRVYNLR
;
A
#
# COMPACT_ATOMS: atom_id res chain seq x y z
N MET A 1 5.46 -16.50 3.88
CA MET A 1 5.04 -15.10 3.65
C MET A 1 5.05 -14.37 4.99
N TYR A 2 5.37 -13.08 5.03
CA TYR A 2 5.36 -12.26 6.23
C TYR A 2 4.80 -10.85 5.95
N ASP A 3 3.87 -10.38 6.79
CA ASP A 3 3.28 -9.05 6.71
C ASP A 3 4.04 -8.05 7.59
N LEU A 4 4.48 -6.94 6.99
CA LEU A 4 5.28 -5.89 7.62
C LEU A 4 4.37 -4.75 8.07
N VAL A 5 4.04 -4.72 9.37
CA VAL A 5 3.34 -3.59 10.00
C VAL A 5 4.38 -2.67 10.65
N VAL A 6 4.69 -1.56 9.97
CA VAL A 6 5.80 -0.68 10.36
C VAL A 6 5.48 0.79 10.14
N LEU A 7 6.27 1.66 10.77
CA LEU A 7 6.28 3.10 10.54
C LEU A 7 7.32 3.47 9.47
N PRO A 8 7.23 4.64 8.80
CA PRO A 8 8.12 5.00 7.70
C PRO A 8 9.62 4.91 8.04
N ARG A 9 10.00 5.33 9.25
CA ARG A 9 11.39 5.28 9.73
C ARG A 9 11.98 3.86 9.83
N GLN A 10 11.13 2.83 9.82
CA GLN A 10 11.54 1.42 9.91
C GLN A 10 11.66 0.75 8.54
N LEU A 11 11.19 1.38 7.45
CA LEU A 11 11.30 0.84 6.09
C LEU A 11 12.73 0.44 5.70
N PRO A 12 13.81 1.19 6.05
CA PRO A 12 15.17 0.74 5.75
C PRO A 12 15.52 -0.62 6.35
N ALA A 13 15.03 -0.95 7.56
CA ALA A 13 15.23 -2.26 8.17
C ALA A 13 14.44 -3.36 7.43
N CYS A 14 13.24 -3.04 6.91
CA CYS A 14 12.46 -3.94 6.07
C CYS A 14 13.20 -4.27 4.77
N VAL A 15 13.87 -3.30 4.15
CA VAL A 15 14.70 -3.52 2.95
C VAL A 15 15.81 -4.52 3.27
N THR A 16 16.54 -4.32 4.38
CA THR A 16 17.59 -5.25 4.81
C THR A 16 17.05 -6.65 5.05
N ALA A 17 15.90 -6.78 5.72
CA ALA A 17 15.27 -8.08 5.98
C ALA A 17 14.84 -8.78 4.68
N ALA A 18 14.17 -8.06 3.79
CA ALA A 18 13.69 -8.62 2.51
C ALA A 18 14.84 -9.05 1.60
N ALA A 19 15.93 -8.27 1.54
CA ALA A 19 17.13 -8.63 0.78
C ALA A 19 17.86 -9.85 1.37
N SER A 20 17.83 -10.02 2.70
CA SER A 20 18.50 -11.14 3.39
C SER A 20 17.73 -12.46 3.25
N LEU A 21 16.44 -12.41 2.91
CA LEU A 21 15.54 -13.56 2.85
C LEU A 21 14.82 -13.62 1.49
N PRO A 22 15.53 -13.78 0.36
CA PRO A 22 14.95 -13.68 -0.99
C PRO A 22 13.89 -14.77 -1.27
N TYR A 23 13.90 -15.86 -0.51
CA TYR A 23 12.93 -16.96 -0.60
C TYR A 23 11.62 -16.68 0.16
N LEU A 24 11.57 -15.63 0.98
CA LEU A 24 10.39 -15.24 1.74
C LEU A 24 9.73 -14.03 1.06
N THR A 25 8.45 -14.15 0.75
CA THR A 25 7.63 -13.00 0.31
C THR A 25 7.28 -12.12 1.49
N PHE A 26 7.54 -10.81 1.36
CA PHE A 26 7.17 -9.77 2.31
C PHE A 26 6.04 -8.91 1.75
N VAL A 27 5.03 -8.62 2.57
CA VAL A 27 3.94 -7.71 2.20
C VAL A 27 3.96 -6.51 3.12
N LEU A 28 4.10 -5.32 2.53
CA LEU A 28 4.09 -4.07 3.27
C LEU A 28 2.65 -3.63 3.55
N ASP A 29 2.27 -3.60 4.82
CA ASP A 29 0.95 -3.13 5.24
C ASP A 29 0.88 -1.61 5.19
N HIS A 30 -0.27 -1.11 4.71
CA HIS A 30 -0.61 0.30 4.65
C HIS A 30 0.45 1.20 4.01
N LEU A 31 1.17 0.65 3.02
CA LEU A 31 2.34 1.29 2.39
C LEU A 31 3.40 1.77 3.39
N GLY A 32 3.51 1.13 4.57
CA GLY A 32 4.44 1.54 5.61
C GLY A 32 4.05 2.84 6.31
N LYS A 33 2.74 3.14 6.35
CA LYS A 33 2.13 4.28 7.05
C LYS A 33 2.70 5.64 6.60
N PRO A 34 2.54 6.02 5.31
CA PRO A 34 3.03 7.30 4.80
C PRO A 34 2.55 8.47 5.66
N PRO A 35 3.33 9.56 5.80
CA PRO A 35 2.97 10.69 6.65
C PRO A 35 1.97 11.62 5.95
N ILE A 36 0.78 11.09 5.64
CA ILE A 36 -0.25 11.77 4.84
C ILE A 36 -0.73 13.06 5.50
N ALA A 37 -0.95 13.03 6.83
CA ALA A 37 -1.40 14.20 7.58
C ALA A 37 -0.47 15.42 7.44
N SER A 38 0.85 15.22 7.28
CA SER A 38 1.79 16.34 7.07
C SER A 38 2.01 16.69 5.60
N GLY A 39 1.51 15.89 4.67
CA GLY A 39 1.74 16.05 3.23
C GLY A 39 3.17 15.72 2.78
N ALA A 40 4.02 15.18 3.65
CA ALA A 40 5.40 14.87 3.32
C ALA A 40 5.50 13.58 2.49
N LEU A 41 6.24 13.61 1.37
CA LEU A 41 6.55 12.40 0.61
C LEU A 41 7.90 11.82 1.00
N GLU A 42 8.90 12.65 1.25
CA GLU A 42 10.23 12.21 1.64
C GLU A 42 10.41 12.25 3.16
N PRO A 43 11.17 11.31 3.76
CA PRO A 43 11.97 10.26 3.10
C PRO A 43 11.19 8.96 2.79
N TRP A 44 9.88 8.93 3.01
CA TRP A 44 9.05 7.73 2.84
C TRP A 44 9.10 7.18 1.41
N ALA A 45 8.95 8.03 0.39
CA ALA A 45 8.92 7.61 -1.00
C ALA A 45 10.26 6.98 -1.43
N THR A 46 11.39 7.55 -1.01
CA THR A 46 12.71 6.92 -1.21
C THR A 46 12.78 5.51 -0.59
N ALA A 47 12.34 5.36 0.66
CA ALA A 47 12.39 4.08 1.35
C ALA A 47 11.40 3.05 0.77
N LEU A 48 10.21 3.50 0.32
CA LEU A 48 9.22 2.67 -0.35
C LEU A 48 9.78 2.11 -1.66
N ARG A 49 10.37 2.97 -2.51
CA ARG A 49 11.00 2.55 -3.77
C ARG A 49 12.14 1.56 -3.55
N ALA A 50 12.95 1.77 -2.50
CA ALA A 50 14.01 0.83 -2.15
C ALA A 50 13.48 -0.56 -1.77
N LEU A 51 12.36 -0.63 -1.03
CA LEU A 51 11.71 -1.90 -0.72
C LEU A 51 11.11 -2.52 -1.99
N ALA A 52 10.37 -1.74 -2.78
CA ALA A 52 9.69 -2.18 -3.98
C ALA A 52 10.65 -2.67 -5.08
N ALA A 53 11.90 -2.21 -5.08
CA ALA A 53 12.96 -2.70 -5.98
C ALA A 53 13.30 -4.19 -5.74
N LEU A 54 12.94 -4.75 -4.57
CA LEU A 54 13.15 -6.17 -4.27
C LEU A 54 11.98 -7.01 -4.81
N PRO A 55 12.24 -8.05 -5.62
CA PRO A 55 11.19 -8.81 -6.31
C PRO A 55 10.33 -9.66 -5.37
N ASN A 56 10.81 -9.97 -4.16
CA ASN A 56 10.08 -10.70 -3.13
C ASN A 56 9.21 -9.80 -2.23
N THR A 57 8.91 -8.58 -2.67
CA THR A 57 8.07 -7.63 -1.93
C THR A 57 6.80 -7.26 -2.70
N ALA A 58 5.71 -7.09 -1.95
CA ALA A 58 4.43 -6.56 -2.41
C ALA A 58 3.90 -5.56 -1.38
N GLY A 59 2.87 -4.78 -1.72
CA GLY A 59 2.27 -3.77 -0.86
C GLY A 59 0.76 -3.83 -0.80
N LYS A 60 0.17 -3.35 0.30
CA LYS A 60 -1.27 -3.16 0.42
C LYS A 60 -1.66 -1.70 0.25
N LEU A 61 -2.60 -1.44 -0.66
CA LEU A 61 -3.37 -0.20 -0.73
C LEU A 61 -4.47 -0.26 0.34
N SER A 62 -4.09 0.04 1.58
CA SER A 62 -4.95 -0.03 2.77
C SER A 62 -4.54 0.99 3.82
N GLY A 63 -5.39 1.27 4.81
CA GLY A 63 -5.05 2.09 5.99
C GLY A 63 -4.67 3.56 5.71
N LEU A 64 -4.81 4.06 4.48
CA LEU A 64 -4.34 5.41 4.13
C LEU A 64 -5.16 6.51 4.81
N VAL A 65 -6.47 6.32 4.93
CA VAL A 65 -7.38 7.31 5.56
C VAL A 65 -7.04 7.57 7.02
N THR A 66 -6.49 6.59 7.74
CA THR A 66 -6.13 6.72 9.16
C THR A 66 -4.76 7.35 9.38
N GLU A 67 -3.95 7.47 8.34
CA GLU A 67 -2.66 8.19 8.39
C GLU A 67 -2.80 9.64 7.89
N ALA A 68 -3.96 9.98 7.34
CA ALA A 68 -4.36 11.33 6.95
C ALA A 68 -4.93 12.13 8.13
N ASP A 69 -5.23 13.41 7.91
CA ASP A 69 -6.05 14.17 8.86
C ASP A 69 -7.47 13.58 8.92
N LEU A 70 -7.87 13.11 10.11
CA LEU A 70 -9.10 12.35 10.29
C LEU A 70 -10.37 13.17 9.96
N ALA A 71 -10.29 14.50 10.06
CA ALA A 71 -11.44 15.39 9.86
C ALA A 71 -11.55 15.92 8.42
N SER A 72 -10.46 15.90 7.64
CA SER A 72 -10.36 16.65 6.39
C SER A 72 -9.65 15.93 5.24
N TRP A 73 -9.42 14.62 5.36
CA TRP A 73 -8.86 13.83 4.27
C TRP A 73 -9.68 13.95 2.98
N THR A 74 -8.99 13.90 1.83
CA THR A 74 -9.60 13.92 0.50
C THR A 74 -8.91 12.89 -0.38
N VAL A 75 -9.62 12.36 -1.39
CA VAL A 75 -9.02 11.42 -2.36
C VAL A 75 -7.80 12.04 -3.04
N ALA A 76 -7.88 13.33 -3.40
CA ALA A 76 -6.75 14.07 -3.98
C ALA A 76 -5.53 14.12 -3.06
N GLY A 77 -5.72 14.22 -1.73
CA GLY A 77 -4.63 14.19 -0.75
C GLY A 77 -3.95 12.82 -0.63
N LEU A 78 -4.65 11.74 -0.98
CA LEU A 78 -4.13 10.36 -0.96
C LEU A 78 -3.42 9.96 -2.25
N ARG A 79 -3.72 10.66 -3.35
CA ARG A 79 -3.21 10.37 -4.70
C ARG A 79 -1.69 10.32 -4.78
N PRO A 80 -0.91 11.28 -4.23
CA PRO A 80 0.55 11.24 -4.33
C PRO A 80 1.18 9.96 -3.76
N TYR A 81 0.58 9.39 -2.71
CA TYR A 81 1.07 8.18 -2.06
C TYR A 81 0.68 6.92 -2.84
N THR A 82 -0.53 6.90 -3.39
CA THR A 82 -0.99 5.78 -4.23
C THR A 82 -0.23 5.75 -5.55
N ASP A 83 -0.02 6.89 -6.19
CA ASP A 83 0.75 7.02 -7.43
C ASP A 83 2.21 6.59 -7.19
N THR A 84 2.84 7.03 -6.10
CA THR A 84 4.19 6.59 -5.73
C THR A 84 4.27 5.06 -5.55
N ALA A 85 3.25 4.45 -4.93
CA ALA A 85 3.21 3.00 -4.74
C ALA A 85 3.00 2.26 -6.07
N LEU A 86 2.10 2.74 -6.93
CA LEU A 86 1.85 2.19 -8.26
C LEU A 86 3.11 2.24 -9.13
N GLU A 87 3.80 3.38 -9.16
CA GLU A 87 5.08 3.55 -9.86
C GLU A 87 6.17 2.61 -9.31
N ALA A 88 6.24 2.43 -7.98
CA ALA A 88 7.31 1.67 -7.35
C ALA A 88 7.11 0.15 -7.46
N PHE A 89 5.90 -0.34 -7.19
CA PHE A 89 5.59 -1.77 -7.15
C PHE A 89 5.10 -2.31 -8.48
N GLY A 90 4.37 -1.49 -9.25
CA GLY A 90 3.47 -1.94 -10.30
C GLY A 90 2.18 -2.58 -9.76
N PRO A 91 1.11 -2.64 -10.56
CA PRO A 91 -0.18 -3.19 -10.15
C PRO A 91 -0.11 -4.68 -9.76
N ASP A 92 0.78 -5.45 -10.40
CA ASP A 92 1.00 -6.88 -10.11
C ASP A 92 1.59 -7.20 -8.73
N ARG A 93 1.99 -6.18 -7.96
CA ARG A 93 2.52 -6.33 -6.61
C ARG A 93 1.81 -5.44 -5.59
N LEU A 94 0.69 -4.86 -5.96
CA LEU A 94 -0.21 -4.16 -5.05
C LEU A 94 -1.50 -4.95 -4.88
N MET A 95 -2.09 -4.83 -3.69
CA MET A 95 -3.41 -5.40 -3.41
C MET A 95 -4.26 -4.46 -2.56
N PHE A 96 -5.56 -4.42 -2.83
CA PHE A 96 -6.51 -3.69 -2.01
C PHE A 96 -6.67 -4.31 -0.62
N GLY A 97 -6.84 -3.47 0.40
CA GLY A 97 -7.32 -3.88 1.71
C GLY A 97 -8.11 -2.76 2.38
N SER A 98 -9.26 -3.09 2.97
CA SER A 98 -10.14 -2.08 3.59
C SER A 98 -9.60 -1.54 4.93
N ASP A 99 -8.75 -2.32 5.61
CA ASP A 99 -8.36 -2.08 7.00
C ASP A 99 -9.55 -2.00 7.98
N TRP A 100 -10.66 -2.67 7.65
CA TRP A 100 -11.81 -2.75 8.56
C TRP A 100 -11.47 -3.65 9.77
N PRO A 101 -11.88 -3.28 10.99
CA PRO A 101 -12.70 -2.12 11.36
C PRO A 101 -11.92 -0.83 11.66
N VAL A 102 -10.59 -0.83 11.60
CA VAL A 102 -9.76 0.33 11.96
C VAL A 102 -10.11 1.56 11.11
N CYS A 103 -10.42 1.37 9.83
CA CYS A 103 -10.83 2.43 8.93
C CYS A 103 -12.08 3.20 9.40
N THR A 104 -12.95 2.61 10.23
CA THR A 104 -14.19 3.26 10.71
C THR A 104 -13.95 4.42 11.67
N GLN A 105 -12.70 4.66 12.07
CA GLN A 105 -12.31 5.90 12.75
C GLN A 105 -12.44 7.13 11.86
N THR A 106 -12.43 6.95 10.53
CA THR A 106 -12.31 8.04 9.56
C THR A 106 -13.22 7.88 8.33
N ALA A 107 -13.49 6.65 7.91
CA ALA A 107 -14.28 6.34 6.72
C ALA A 107 -15.04 5.02 6.86
N THR A 108 -16.18 4.90 6.18
CA THR A 108 -16.89 3.63 6.04
C THR A 108 -16.16 2.69 5.07
N TYR A 109 -16.45 1.39 5.15
CA TYR A 109 -15.93 0.41 4.19
C TYR A 109 -16.17 0.83 2.73
N THR A 110 -17.39 1.27 2.42
CA THR A 110 -17.78 1.70 1.07
C THR A 110 -16.96 2.91 0.61
N GLN A 111 -16.77 3.91 1.49
CA GLN A 111 -15.93 5.07 1.17
C GLN A 111 -14.49 4.65 0.86
N VAL A 112 -13.92 3.71 1.63
CA VAL A 112 -12.57 3.18 1.38
C VAL A 112 -12.49 2.45 0.03
N LEU A 113 -13.48 1.62 -0.29
CA LEU A 113 -13.51 0.91 -1.58
C LEU A 113 -13.63 1.90 -2.76
N ASP A 114 -14.54 2.87 -2.67
CA ASP A 114 -14.81 3.82 -3.74
C ASP A 114 -13.62 4.77 -3.96
N MET A 115 -12.98 5.26 -2.88
CA MET A 115 -11.77 6.07 -3.02
C MET A 115 -10.61 5.28 -3.64
N THR A 116 -10.42 3.99 -3.28
CA THR A 116 -9.33 3.21 -3.88
C THR A 116 -9.60 2.98 -5.36
N ARG A 117 -10.86 2.80 -5.76
CA ARG A 117 -11.25 2.71 -7.19
C ARG A 117 -10.95 4.00 -7.93
N GLU A 118 -11.23 5.16 -7.33
CA GLU A 118 -10.90 6.45 -7.93
C GLU A 118 -9.38 6.68 -8.03
N LEU A 119 -8.61 6.24 -7.02
CA LEU A 119 -7.15 6.35 -7.02
C LEU A 119 -6.51 5.45 -8.07
N THR A 120 -7.12 4.29 -8.36
CA THR A 120 -6.62 3.30 -9.33
C THR A 120 -7.31 3.38 -10.69
N ALA A 121 -8.13 4.40 -10.95
CA ALA A 121 -8.91 4.53 -12.18
C ALA A 121 -8.09 4.67 -13.48
N VAL A 122 -6.77 4.89 -13.37
CA VAL A 122 -5.84 4.93 -14.49
C VAL A 122 -5.48 3.53 -15.02
N LEU A 123 -5.69 2.49 -14.19
CA LEU A 123 -5.33 1.12 -14.51
C LEU A 123 -6.31 0.52 -15.52
N ASP A 124 -5.78 -0.31 -16.42
CA ASP A 124 -6.62 -1.10 -17.32
C ASP A 124 -7.31 -2.28 -16.59
N ALA A 125 -8.13 -3.04 -17.30
CA ALA A 125 -8.90 -4.13 -16.67
C ALA A 125 -8.00 -5.24 -16.07
N PRO A 126 -6.96 -5.75 -16.77
CA PRO A 126 -5.98 -6.66 -16.18
C PRO A 126 -5.30 -6.10 -14.92
N GLU A 127 -4.85 -4.84 -14.96
CA GLU A 127 -4.16 -4.20 -13.84
C GLU A 127 -5.09 -3.99 -12.64
N CYS A 128 -6.36 -3.63 -12.88
CA CYS A 128 -7.39 -3.60 -11.86
C CYS A 128 -7.59 -4.99 -11.22
N SER A 129 -7.69 -6.04 -12.04
CA SER A 129 -7.80 -7.42 -11.54
C SER A 129 -6.62 -7.81 -10.65
N ALA A 130 -5.41 -7.39 -11.04
CA ALA A 130 -4.22 -7.59 -10.23
C ALA A 130 -4.34 -6.97 -8.83
N VAL A 131 -4.78 -5.70 -8.76
CA VAL A 131 -4.91 -4.98 -7.49
C VAL A 131 -6.05 -5.51 -6.62
N TYR A 132 -7.19 -5.88 -7.21
CA TYR A 132 -8.38 -6.23 -6.43
C TYR A 132 -8.54 -7.72 -6.15
N GLU A 133 -7.80 -8.59 -6.84
CA GLU A 133 -7.95 -10.04 -6.71
C GLU A 133 -6.62 -10.80 -6.86
N ASP A 134 -5.96 -10.72 -8.02
CA ASP A 134 -4.97 -11.72 -8.42
C ASP A 134 -3.68 -11.65 -7.60
N THR A 135 -3.23 -10.46 -7.21
CA THR A 135 -2.04 -10.31 -6.37
C THR A 135 -2.26 -10.95 -5.00
N ALA A 136 -3.42 -10.73 -4.37
CA ALA A 136 -3.74 -11.36 -3.09
C ALA A 136 -3.85 -12.88 -3.23
N ARG A 137 -4.53 -13.38 -4.27
CA ARG A 137 -4.61 -14.83 -4.53
C ARG A 137 -3.24 -15.47 -4.67
N ARG A 138 -2.35 -14.87 -5.47
CA ARG A 138 -0.99 -15.38 -5.71
C ARG A 138 -0.13 -15.33 -4.45
N VAL A 139 -0.12 -14.21 -3.74
CA VAL A 139 0.76 -13.99 -2.58
C VAL A 139 0.33 -14.83 -1.36
N TYR A 140 -0.98 -14.95 -1.11
CA TYR A 140 -1.52 -15.73 0.01
C TYR A 140 -1.91 -17.16 -0.36
N ASN A 141 -1.72 -17.59 -1.61
CA ASN A 141 -2.08 -18.91 -2.10
C ASN A 141 -3.57 -19.26 -1.86
N LEU A 142 -4.46 -18.31 -2.19
CA LEU A 142 -5.90 -18.47 -2.05
C LEU A 142 -6.47 -19.27 -3.23
N ARG A 143 -7.38 -20.19 -2.94
CA ARG A 143 -8.02 -21.06 -3.94
C ARG A 143 -9.27 -20.43 -4.56
#